data_AF-A0A1S8A8U9-F1
#
_entry.id   AF-A0A1S8A8U9-F1
#
_cell.length_a   1.000
_cell.length_b   1.000
_cell.length_c   1.000
_cell.angle_alpha   90.00
_cell.angle_beta   90.00
_cell.angle_gamma   90.00
#
_symmetry.space_group_name_H-M   'P 1'
#
loop_
_entity.id
_entity.type
_entity.pdbx_description
1 polymer ?
#
loop_
_entity_poly.entity_id
_entity_poly.type
_entity_poly.pdbx_seq_one_letter_code
_entity_poly.pdbx_strand_id
1 'polypeptide(L)'
;MLDLLETDLEERNRLDVENGSDDMPLLRSSILASYIAQRSGRTTDVAMWIMKALFADGSTSSTSVFQEVWHREHKNKSLRAANKRKREKVNIDKGEYGGYLDDESVHSSQASEPPTPQKKGMRPSLGEEVLETAYVETIPLRQRLFSLVSYLCYGLPDTPPIDFSNLYQKFEQRVKELPLTVFSSFINISTSALRTDQQVEMLQGVLFLFMPAGALSPRKVDRARFEEGGISPIILERCFLPYPANTIEVEDHAKMSLLLENLVMVVWRHGERDERFSRGLGEAVRKGIEARWEKINKKKTRGRARVASEGDLGARTVLKASDLRLGWLVEAIEESAATAEDAMDEDDGL
;
A
#
# COMPACT_ATOMS: atom_id res chain seq x y z
N MET A 1 18.53 2.18 9.54
CA MET A 1 17.67 2.57 10.69
C MET A 1 16.58 1.54 10.92
N LEU A 2 15.78 1.16 9.91
CA LEU A 2 14.79 0.08 10.07
C LEU A 2 15.42 -1.23 10.54
N ASP A 3 16.58 -1.61 10.00
CA ASP A 3 17.27 -2.86 10.41
C ASP A 3 17.65 -2.84 11.91
N LEU A 4 18.03 -1.66 12.43
CA LEU A 4 18.31 -1.50 13.86
C LEU A 4 17.05 -1.66 14.70
N LEU A 5 15.92 -1.11 14.25
CA LEU A 5 14.64 -1.23 14.95
C LEU A 5 14.13 -2.67 14.94
N GLU A 6 14.31 -3.37 13.83
CA GLU A 6 13.98 -4.78 13.65
C GLU A 6 14.81 -5.66 14.58
N THR A 7 16.14 -5.55 14.54
CA THR A 7 17.03 -6.31 15.43
C THR A 7 16.77 -6.00 16.91
N ASP A 8 16.50 -4.75 17.27
CA ASP A 8 16.18 -4.38 18.65
C ASP A 8 14.86 -5.00 19.14
N LEU A 9 13.82 -5.01 18.30
CA LEU A 9 12.54 -5.62 18.62
C LEU A 9 12.65 -7.13 18.78
N GLU A 10 13.28 -7.80 17.82
CA GLU A 10 13.46 -9.25 17.80
C GLU A 10 14.26 -9.72 19.01
N GLU A 11 15.38 -9.05 19.30
CA GLU A 11 16.24 -9.42 20.42
C GLU A 11 15.54 -9.23 21.77
N ARG A 12 14.79 -8.14 21.95
CA ARG A 12 14.06 -7.92 23.20
C ARG A 12 12.89 -8.89 23.39
N ASN A 13 12.16 -9.20 22.31
CA ASN A 13 11.14 -10.24 22.35
C ASN A 13 11.76 -11.60 22.70
N ARG A 14 12.88 -11.96 22.08
CA ARG A 14 13.61 -13.20 22.36
C ARG A 14 14.00 -13.31 23.84
N LEU A 15 14.57 -12.25 24.39
CA LEU A 15 14.98 -12.21 25.80
C LEU A 15 13.79 -12.31 26.77
N ASP A 16 12.66 -11.65 26.49
CA ASP A 16 11.47 -11.77 27.33
C ASP A 16 10.89 -13.20 27.31
N VAL A 17 10.84 -13.82 26.13
CA VAL A 17 10.40 -15.22 25.97
C VAL A 17 11.35 -16.18 26.69
N GLU A 18 12.67 -16.00 26.56
CA GLU A 18 13.68 -16.81 27.27
C GLU A 18 13.58 -16.65 28.79
N ASN A 19 13.24 -15.45 29.27
CA ASN A 19 13.05 -15.17 30.68
C ASN A 19 11.68 -15.60 31.21
N GLY A 20 10.76 -16.08 30.36
CA GLY A 20 9.39 -16.44 30.74
C GLY A 20 8.60 -15.26 31.31
N SER A 21 8.84 -14.05 30.79
CA SER A 21 8.19 -12.82 31.27
C SER A 21 6.90 -12.54 30.51
N ASP A 22 5.76 -12.88 31.10
CA ASP A 22 4.43 -12.67 30.49
C ASP A 22 4.16 -11.20 30.13
N ASP A 23 4.64 -10.25 30.93
CA ASP A 23 4.44 -8.80 30.74
C ASP A 23 5.31 -8.16 29.63
N MET A 24 6.22 -8.94 29.05
CA MET A 24 7.15 -8.55 27.98
C MET A 24 7.84 -7.18 28.23
N PRO A 25 8.53 -7.00 29.38
CA PRO A 25 9.07 -5.72 29.79
C PRO A 25 10.20 -5.21 28.87
N LEU A 26 11.03 -6.10 28.33
CA LEU A 26 12.10 -5.70 27.41
C LEU A 26 11.50 -5.24 26.08
N LEU A 27 10.55 -5.97 25.51
CA LEU A 27 9.87 -5.60 24.28
C LEU A 27 9.16 -4.25 24.40
N ARG A 28 8.48 -4.01 25.53
CA ARG A 28 7.86 -2.72 25.86
C ARG A 28 8.87 -1.57 25.90
N SER A 29 10.10 -1.85 26.29
CA SER A 29 11.16 -0.84 26.35
C SER A 29 11.87 -0.61 25.01
N SER A 30 11.54 -1.38 23.96
CA SER A 30 12.20 -1.31 22.64
C SER A 30 12.29 0.11 22.11
N ILE A 31 13.26 0.35 21.22
CA ILE A 31 13.48 1.66 20.60
C ILE A 31 12.20 2.09 19.88
N LEU A 32 11.54 1.18 19.14
CA LEU A 32 10.29 1.49 18.46
C LEU A 32 9.18 1.85 19.48
N ALA A 33 9.00 1.05 20.52
CA ALA A 33 8.00 1.32 21.55
C ALA A 33 8.25 2.67 22.23
N SER A 34 9.51 3.01 22.49
CA SER A 34 9.93 4.29 23.05
C SER A 34 9.56 5.47 22.15
N TYR A 35 9.77 5.36 20.83
CA TYR A 35 9.37 6.40 19.87
C TYR A 35 7.85 6.59 19.81
N ILE A 36 7.10 5.50 19.87
CA ILE A 36 5.63 5.54 19.88
C ILE A 36 5.14 6.16 21.19
N ALA A 37 5.67 5.74 22.33
CA ALA A 37 5.28 6.20 23.67
C ALA A 37 5.55 7.71 23.88
N GLN A 38 6.64 8.25 23.34
CA GLN A 38 6.93 9.69 23.37
C GLN A 38 5.82 10.55 22.74
N ARG A 39 5.03 9.96 21.81
CA ARG A 39 3.93 10.64 21.14
C ARG A 39 2.59 10.40 21.81
N SER A 40 2.41 9.29 22.55
CA SER A 40 1.19 8.95 23.28
C SER A 40 0.77 9.99 24.32
N GLY A 41 1.69 10.84 24.81
CA GLY A 41 1.39 11.93 25.73
C GLY A 41 0.83 13.22 25.09
N ARG A 42 0.70 13.28 23.76
CA ARG A 42 0.11 14.42 23.04
C ARG A 42 -1.35 14.10 22.72
N THR A 43 -2.22 15.10 22.61
CA THR A 43 -3.69 14.98 22.40
C THR A 43 -4.11 14.29 21.09
N THR A 44 -3.18 13.71 20.34
CA THR A 44 -3.39 13.07 19.05
C THR A 44 -3.37 11.56 19.18
N ASP A 45 -4.41 10.88 18.69
CA ASP A 45 -4.46 9.42 18.53
C ASP A 45 -3.17 8.92 17.85
N VAL A 46 -2.42 8.09 18.58
CA VAL A 46 -1.13 7.53 18.17
C VAL A 46 -1.28 6.77 16.86
N ALA A 47 -2.36 6.00 16.71
CA ALA A 47 -2.62 5.23 15.50
C ALA A 47 -2.84 6.13 14.29
N MET A 48 -3.57 7.25 14.46
CA MET A 48 -3.70 8.25 13.39
C MET A 48 -2.36 8.87 13.00
N TRP A 49 -1.48 9.13 13.97
CA TRP A 49 -0.16 9.69 13.68
C TRP A 49 0.74 8.71 12.91
N ILE A 50 0.74 7.42 13.31
CA ILE A 50 1.45 6.37 12.57
C ILE A 50 0.92 6.26 11.14
N MET A 51 -0.40 6.28 10.94
CA MET A 51 -0.96 6.27 9.58
C MET A 51 -0.56 7.50 8.77
N LYS A 52 -0.52 8.70 9.37
CA LYS A 52 -0.03 9.89 8.69
C LYS A 52 1.44 9.76 8.27
N ALA A 53 2.27 9.14 9.10
CA ALA A 53 3.68 8.92 8.79
C ALA A 53 3.87 7.86 7.69
N LEU A 54 3.17 6.73 7.79
CA LEU A 54 3.23 5.64 6.81
C LEU A 54 2.79 6.11 5.42
N PHE A 55 1.70 6.86 5.33
CA PHE A 55 1.13 7.32 4.06
C PHE A 55 1.56 8.73 3.66
N ALA A 56 2.63 9.26 4.25
CA ALA A 56 3.18 10.55 3.85
C ALA A 56 3.70 10.48 2.40
N ASP A 57 3.20 11.37 1.57
CA ASP A 57 3.37 11.39 0.12
C ASP A 57 4.17 12.58 -0.41
N GLY A 58 4.69 13.43 0.47
CA GLY A 58 5.37 14.66 0.09
C GLY A 58 4.44 15.73 -0.48
N SER A 59 3.11 15.53 -0.43
CA SER A 59 2.16 16.60 -0.71
C SER A 59 2.31 17.74 0.30
N THR A 60 1.77 18.91 -0.01
CA THR A 60 1.79 20.07 0.89
C THR A 60 1.16 19.75 2.26
N SER A 61 0.19 18.83 2.30
CA SER A 61 -0.41 18.36 3.55
C SER A 61 0.59 17.54 4.38
N SER A 62 1.30 16.61 3.76
CA SER A 62 2.33 15.78 4.39
C SER A 62 3.53 16.61 4.85
N THR A 63 4.06 17.49 3.99
CA THR A 63 5.22 18.34 4.33
C THR A 63 4.92 19.34 5.44
N SER A 64 3.65 19.74 5.62
CA SER A 64 3.27 20.59 6.76
C SER A 64 3.46 19.90 8.11
N VAL A 65 3.25 18.58 8.16
CA VAL A 65 3.39 17.75 9.36
C VAL A 65 4.82 17.24 9.53
N PHE A 66 5.44 16.82 8.42
CA PHE A 66 6.78 16.27 8.35
C PHE A 66 7.70 17.25 7.62
N GLN A 67 8.22 18.21 8.39
CA GLN A 67 9.12 19.26 7.91
C GLN A 67 10.50 18.69 7.55
N GLU A 68 11.23 19.42 6.71
CA GLU A 68 12.61 19.07 6.38
C GLU A 68 13.46 18.95 7.66
N VAL A 69 14.31 17.93 7.71
CA VAL A 69 15.31 17.80 8.77
C VAL A 69 16.49 18.73 8.48
N TRP A 70 16.85 18.87 7.20
CA TRP A 70 17.90 19.78 6.76
C TRP A 70 17.35 20.96 5.96
N HIS A 71 17.88 22.15 6.22
CA HIS A 71 17.47 23.35 5.53
C HIS A 71 17.75 23.22 4.02
N ARG A 72 16.68 23.24 3.20
CA ARG A 72 16.70 23.10 1.73
C ARG A 72 17.03 21.70 1.20
N GLU A 73 16.73 20.65 1.96
CA GLU A 73 16.84 19.24 1.53
C GLU A 73 16.18 18.97 0.18
N HIS A 74 14.97 19.49 -0.07
CA HIS A 74 14.25 19.28 -1.34
C HIS A 74 14.56 20.34 -2.41
N LYS A 75 15.38 21.35 -2.12
CA LYS A 75 15.73 22.37 -3.14
C LYS A 75 16.91 21.86 -3.95
N ASN A 76 16.60 21.18 -5.05
CA ASN A 76 17.55 21.02 -6.15
C ASN A 76 18.11 22.40 -6.50
N LYS A 77 19.45 22.52 -6.60
CA LYS A 77 20.11 23.76 -7.06
C LYS A 77 19.39 24.18 -8.34
N SER A 78 18.69 25.31 -8.27
CA SER A 78 17.86 25.78 -9.38
C SER A 78 18.67 25.71 -10.67
N LEU A 79 18.17 25.02 -11.70
CA LEU A 79 18.80 25.00 -13.02
C LEU A 79 18.97 26.43 -13.60
N ARG A 80 18.21 27.43 -13.09
CA ARG A 80 18.44 28.85 -13.39
C ARG A 80 19.74 29.41 -12.80
N ALA A 81 20.21 28.87 -11.67
CA ALA A 81 21.51 29.22 -11.10
C ALA A 81 22.67 28.63 -11.92
N ALA A 82 22.45 27.47 -12.57
CA ALA A 82 23.42 26.90 -13.50
C ALA A 82 23.51 27.71 -14.81
N ASN A 83 22.37 28.20 -15.32
CA ASN A 83 22.32 28.97 -16.58
C ASN A 83 22.68 30.47 -16.44
N LYS A 84 23.00 30.97 -15.24
CA LYS A 84 23.41 32.37 -15.03
C LYS A 84 24.91 32.61 -15.09
N ARG A 85 25.76 31.57 -15.10
CA ARG A 85 27.20 31.76 -15.26
C ARG A 85 27.56 31.79 -16.74
N LYS A 86 27.21 32.88 -17.42
CA LYS A 86 27.95 33.30 -18.62
C LYS A 86 29.38 33.56 -18.15
N ARG A 87 30.33 32.68 -18.46
CA ARG A 87 31.75 32.92 -18.18
C ARG A 87 32.13 34.22 -18.87
N GLU A 88 32.41 35.25 -18.08
CA GLU A 88 32.97 36.49 -18.60
C GLU A 88 34.36 36.18 -19.18
N LYS A 89 34.67 36.74 -20.36
CA LYS A 89 35.94 36.46 -21.05
C LYS A 89 37.07 37.11 -20.27
N VAL A 90 37.89 36.29 -19.63
CA VAL A 90 39.13 36.71 -18.96
C VAL A 90 40.07 37.31 -20.01
N ASN A 91 40.51 38.55 -19.80
CA ASN A 91 41.44 39.23 -20.69
C ASN A 91 42.71 39.62 -19.91
N ILE A 92 43.68 38.70 -19.95
CA ILE A 92 44.90 38.75 -19.13
C ILE A 92 45.76 39.97 -19.50
N ASP A 93 45.74 40.38 -20.77
CA ASP A 93 46.57 41.48 -21.28
C ASP A 93 46.08 42.87 -20.82
N LYS A 94 44.82 42.97 -20.38
CA LYS A 94 44.22 44.21 -19.86
C LYS A 94 44.07 44.23 -18.33
N GLY A 95 44.54 43.19 -17.64
CA GLY A 95 44.40 43.09 -16.18
C GLY A 95 42.98 42.78 -15.69
N GLU A 96 42.10 42.28 -16.57
CA GLU A 96 40.74 41.86 -16.21
C GLU A 96 40.73 40.38 -15.82
N TYR A 97 41.03 40.12 -14.56
CA TYR A 97 40.97 38.80 -13.94
C TYR A 97 39.55 38.59 -13.41
N GLY A 98 38.65 38.04 -14.23
CA GLY A 98 37.21 37.90 -13.97
C GLY A 98 36.86 37.70 -12.49
N GLY A 99 35.85 38.46 -12.01
CA GLY A 99 35.58 38.75 -10.59
C GLY A 99 35.34 37.55 -9.68
N TYR A 100 36.41 36.84 -9.32
CA TYR A 100 36.41 35.73 -8.37
C TYR A 100 36.42 36.18 -6.89
N LEU A 101 36.51 37.49 -6.61
CA LEU A 101 36.69 38.04 -5.27
C LEU A 101 35.53 38.95 -4.78
N ASP A 102 34.52 39.20 -5.61
CA ASP A 102 33.44 40.17 -5.30
C ASP A 102 32.12 39.46 -4.95
N ASP A 103 32.18 38.36 -4.20
CA ASP A 103 30.99 37.67 -3.68
C ASP A 103 30.48 38.35 -2.40
N GLU A 104 30.05 39.60 -2.52
CA GLU A 104 29.28 40.32 -1.51
C GLU A 104 27.77 39.96 -1.62
N SER A 105 27.45 38.67 -1.74
CA SER A 105 26.05 38.20 -1.79
C SER A 105 25.46 37.88 -0.41
N VAL A 106 26.13 38.26 0.68
CA VAL A 106 25.66 38.05 2.06
C VAL A 106 24.68 39.11 2.57
N HIS A 107 24.47 40.22 1.88
CA HIS A 107 23.57 41.29 2.37
C HIS A 107 22.67 41.87 1.28
N SER A 108 21.43 41.38 1.17
CA SER A 108 20.33 42.19 0.62
C SER A 108 18.98 41.71 1.13
N SER A 109 18.65 42.18 2.33
CA SER A 109 17.27 42.30 2.80
C SER A 109 16.75 43.67 2.36
N GLN A 110 15.83 43.74 1.40
CA GLN A 110 14.71 44.70 1.37
C GLN A 110 13.87 44.65 0.09
N ALA A 111 12.57 44.80 0.31
CA ALA A 111 11.51 45.27 -0.59
C ALA A 111 11.13 44.39 -1.80
N SER A 112 10.03 43.64 -1.64
CA SER A 112 9.23 43.11 -2.75
C SER A 112 7.87 43.82 -2.77
N GLU A 113 7.63 44.61 -3.80
CA GLU A 113 6.28 45.03 -4.22
C GLU A 113 5.50 43.82 -4.76
N PRO A 114 4.16 43.78 -4.62
CA PRO A 114 3.37 42.61 -5.01
C PRO A 114 3.04 42.62 -6.51
N PRO A 115 3.32 41.56 -7.29
CA PRO A 115 2.78 41.42 -8.62
C PRO A 115 1.38 40.77 -8.57
N THR A 116 0.50 41.34 -9.38
CA THR A 116 -0.91 41.00 -9.61
C THR A 116 -1.10 39.53 -10.03
N PRO A 117 -2.17 38.82 -9.59
CA PRO A 117 -2.32 37.40 -9.87
C PRO A 117 -2.82 37.15 -11.30
N GLN A 118 -1.94 36.65 -12.17
CA GLN A 118 -2.35 36.03 -13.42
C GLN A 118 -2.73 34.56 -13.17
N LYS A 119 -3.98 34.22 -13.50
CA LYS A 119 -4.53 32.85 -13.48
C LYS A 119 -3.67 31.92 -14.37
N LYS A 120 -2.94 31.00 -13.75
CA LYS A 120 -2.30 29.88 -14.45
C LYS A 120 -3.32 28.78 -14.70
N GLY A 121 -3.56 28.49 -15.97
CA GLY A 121 -4.36 27.34 -16.40
C GLY A 121 -3.75 26.03 -15.90
N MET A 122 -4.63 25.14 -15.46
CA MET A 122 -4.31 23.77 -15.02
C MET A 122 -3.76 22.98 -16.22
N ARG A 123 -2.45 22.76 -16.25
CA ARG A 123 -1.87 21.58 -16.90
C ARG A 123 -1.54 20.59 -15.79
N PRO A 124 -1.79 19.27 -15.95
CA PRO A 124 -1.33 18.29 -14.99
C PRO A 124 0.17 18.46 -14.80
N SER A 125 0.57 18.53 -13.53
CA SER A 125 1.91 18.90 -13.12
C SER A 125 2.82 17.69 -13.29
N LEU A 126 3.92 17.83 -14.04
CA LEU A 126 5.05 16.89 -14.05
C LEU A 126 5.51 16.50 -12.63
N GLY A 127 5.22 17.32 -11.62
CA GLY A 127 5.51 17.04 -10.22
C GLY A 127 4.59 16.01 -9.55
N GLU A 128 3.36 15.80 -10.03
CA GLU A 128 2.43 14.85 -9.40
C GLU A 128 2.79 13.39 -9.75
N GLU A 129 3.12 13.14 -11.02
CA GLU A 129 3.62 11.83 -11.49
C GLU A 129 4.99 11.47 -10.87
N VAL A 130 5.85 12.47 -10.66
CA VAL A 130 7.16 12.28 -9.97
C VAL A 130 6.96 11.95 -8.50
N LEU A 131 6.02 12.60 -7.80
CA LEU A 131 5.69 12.27 -6.42
C LEU A 131 5.08 10.87 -6.30
N GLU A 132 4.23 10.49 -7.24
CA GLU A 132 3.63 9.15 -7.28
C GLU A 132 4.70 8.07 -7.47
N THR A 133 5.63 8.27 -8.40
CA THR A 133 6.73 7.32 -8.64
C THR A 133 7.62 7.19 -7.39
N ALA A 134 8.01 8.32 -6.79
CA ALA A 134 8.81 8.32 -5.56
C ALA A 134 8.04 7.68 -4.38
N TYR A 135 6.72 7.82 -4.35
CA TYR A 135 5.88 7.10 -3.39
C TYR A 135 5.96 5.60 -3.66
N VAL A 136 5.75 5.14 -4.89
CA VAL A 136 5.77 3.71 -5.22
C VAL A 136 7.10 3.06 -4.84
N GLU A 137 8.23 3.72 -5.12
CA GLU A 137 9.57 3.23 -4.77
C GLU A 137 9.78 3.06 -3.25
N THR A 138 9.05 3.81 -2.43
CA THR A 138 9.19 3.80 -0.97
C THR A 138 8.18 2.88 -0.27
N ILE A 139 7.30 2.20 -1.01
CA ILE A 139 6.31 1.25 -0.47
C ILE A 139 6.95 0.13 0.37
N PRO A 140 8.03 -0.56 -0.07
CA PRO A 140 8.62 -1.63 0.74
C PRO A 140 9.09 -1.16 2.11
N LEU A 141 9.66 0.05 2.21
CA LEU A 141 10.09 0.63 3.48
C LEU A 141 8.91 0.90 4.41
N ARG A 142 7.79 1.38 3.87
CA ARG A 142 6.55 1.61 4.63
C ARG A 142 5.95 0.31 5.13
N GLN A 143 5.93 -0.72 4.29
CA GLN A 143 5.45 -2.05 4.65
C GLN A 143 6.31 -2.67 5.74
N ARG A 144 7.65 -2.57 5.65
CA ARG A 144 8.55 -3.00 6.73
C ARG A 144 8.25 -2.27 8.03
N LEU A 145 8.10 -0.95 8.00
CA LEU A 145 7.75 -0.19 9.20
C LEU A 145 6.39 -0.60 9.78
N PHE A 146 5.36 -0.78 8.95
CA PHE A 146 4.06 -1.30 9.40
C PHE A 146 4.19 -2.69 10.01
N SER A 147 4.99 -3.57 9.40
CA SER A 147 5.23 -4.92 9.91
C SER A 147 5.84 -4.90 11.30
N LEU A 148 6.82 -4.02 11.56
CA LEU A 148 7.42 -3.83 12.89
C LEU A 148 6.41 -3.29 13.92
N VAL A 149 5.57 -2.32 13.53
CA VAL A 149 4.52 -1.79 14.42
C VAL A 149 3.47 -2.86 14.72
N SER A 150 3.06 -3.63 13.72
CA SER A 150 2.13 -4.75 13.86
C SER A 150 2.70 -5.82 14.79
N TYR A 151 3.97 -6.18 14.63
CA TYR A 151 4.66 -7.13 15.48
C TYR A 151 4.70 -6.67 16.94
N LEU A 152 5.07 -5.41 17.17
CA LEU A 152 5.10 -4.82 18.52
C LEU A 152 3.71 -4.80 19.18
N CYS A 153 2.65 -4.45 18.44
CA CYS A 153 1.29 -4.41 19.00
C CYS A 153 0.75 -5.82 19.28
N TYR A 154 1.12 -6.80 18.46
CA TYR A 154 0.77 -8.21 18.69
C TYR A 154 1.50 -8.81 19.90
N GLY A 155 2.80 -8.52 20.03
CA GLY A 155 3.64 -9.04 21.12
C GLY A 155 3.38 -8.43 22.50
N LEU A 156 2.48 -7.44 22.62
CA LEU A 156 2.13 -6.77 23.87
C LEU A 156 0.62 -6.82 24.13
N PRO A 157 0.00 -8.00 24.29
CA PRO A 157 -1.46 -8.16 24.26
C PRO A 157 -2.21 -7.38 25.35
N ASP A 158 -1.65 -7.27 26.56
CA ASP A 158 -2.35 -6.62 27.68
C ASP A 158 -2.32 -5.09 27.62
N THR A 159 -1.28 -4.52 27.01
CA THR A 159 -1.06 -3.07 26.99
C THR A 159 -0.32 -2.66 25.71
N PRO A 160 -0.92 -2.94 24.54
CA PRO A 160 -0.28 -2.63 23.28
C PRO A 160 -0.24 -1.10 23.09
N PRO A 161 0.77 -0.56 22.40
CA PRO A 161 0.82 0.87 22.08
C PRO A 161 -0.40 1.32 21.28
N ILE A 162 -0.95 0.42 20.44
CA ILE A 162 -2.16 0.57 19.66
C ILE A 162 -2.89 -0.77 19.68
N ASP A 163 -4.20 -0.78 19.91
CA ASP A 163 -5.03 -1.97 19.75
C ASP A 163 -4.82 -2.60 18.35
N PHE A 164 -4.56 -3.91 18.31
CA PHE A 164 -4.16 -4.60 17.07
C PHE A 164 -5.25 -4.51 15.98
N SER A 165 -6.52 -4.65 16.35
CA SER A 165 -7.64 -4.55 15.41
C SER A 165 -7.77 -3.12 14.87
N ASN A 166 -7.65 -2.11 15.73
CA ASN A 166 -7.67 -0.70 15.33
C ASN A 166 -6.49 -0.33 14.42
N LEU A 167 -5.30 -0.90 14.66
CA LEU A 167 -4.12 -0.70 13.79
C LEU A 167 -4.41 -1.14 12.35
N TYR A 168 -4.87 -2.38 12.17
CA TYR A 168 -5.20 -2.94 10.85
C TYR A 168 -6.37 -2.21 10.21
N GLN A 169 -7.46 -1.98 10.95
CA GLN A 169 -8.63 -1.25 10.44
C GLN A 169 -8.26 0.13 9.88
N LYS A 170 -7.42 0.90 10.58
CA LYS A 170 -6.97 2.21 10.09
C LYS A 170 -6.03 2.08 8.89
N PHE A 171 -5.14 1.09 8.89
CA PHE A 171 -4.21 0.85 7.79
C PHE A 171 -4.97 0.50 6.51
N GLU A 172 -5.91 -0.45 6.58
CA GLU A 172 -6.74 -0.90 5.48
C GLU A 172 -7.60 0.22 4.89
N GLN A 173 -8.17 1.08 5.74
CA GLN A 173 -8.88 2.28 5.30
C GLN A 173 -7.98 3.20 4.47
N ARG A 174 -6.74 3.42 4.92
CA ARG A 174 -5.77 4.22 4.14
C ARG A 174 -5.36 3.55 2.84
N VAL A 175 -5.13 2.25 2.84
CA VAL A 175 -4.83 1.50 1.61
C VAL A 175 -5.99 1.63 0.61
N LYS A 176 -7.24 1.46 1.05
CA LYS A 176 -8.44 1.62 0.20
C LYS A 176 -8.51 3.01 -0.48
N GLU A 177 -8.10 4.05 0.24
CA GLU A 177 -8.13 5.45 -0.21
C GLU A 177 -7.05 5.79 -1.25
N LEU A 178 -6.01 4.96 -1.41
CA LEU A 178 -4.93 5.22 -2.36
C LEU A 178 -5.44 5.31 -3.81
N PRO A 179 -4.87 6.17 -4.67
CA PRO A 179 -5.12 6.14 -6.11
C PRO A 179 -4.86 4.75 -6.69
N LEU A 180 -5.64 4.32 -7.69
CA LEU A 180 -5.57 2.96 -8.26
C LEU A 180 -4.15 2.49 -8.62
N THR A 181 -3.33 3.37 -9.17
CA THR A 181 -1.95 3.10 -9.56
C THR A 181 -1.08 2.78 -8.35
N VAL A 182 -1.06 3.66 -7.34
CA VAL A 182 -0.35 3.46 -6.08
C VAL A 182 -0.89 2.24 -5.33
N PHE A 183 -2.21 2.08 -5.31
CA PHE A 183 -2.90 0.93 -4.73
C PHE A 183 -2.37 -0.37 -5.34
N SER A 184 -2.33 -0.47 -6.66
CA SER A 184 -1.85 -1.67 -7.37
C SER A 184 -0.42 -2.04 -7.00
N SER A 185 0.46 -1.04 -6.84
CA SER A 185 1.83 -1.29 -6.38
C SER A 185 1.89 -1.68 -4.90
N PHE A 186 1.02 -1.09 -4.07
CA PHE A 186 0.98 -1.32 -2.63
C PHE A 186 0.55 -2.74 -2.27
N ILE A 187 -0.41 -3.30 -3.01
CA ILE A 187 -0.95 -4.64 -2.73
C ILE A 187 -0.23 -5.77 -3.47
N ASN A 188 0.77 -5.47 -4.30
CA ASN A 188 1.47 -6.47 -5.10
C ASN A 188 2.32 -7.39 -4.20
N ILE A 189 1.88 -8.65 -4.10
CA ILE A 189 2.51 -9.66 -3.24
C ILE A 189 3.95 -9.99 -3.64
N SER A 190 4.32 -9.83 -4.92
CA SER A 190 5.65 -10.22 -5.42
C SER A 190 6.74 -9.23 -5.03
N THR A 191 6.34 -7.99 -4.68
CA THR A 191 7.24 -6.91 -4.27
C THR A 191 6.97 -6.46 -2.83
N SER A 192 6.05 -7.13 -2.15
CA SER A 192 5.64 -6.76 -0.80
C SER A 192 6.72 -7.12 0.21
N ALA A 193 6.97 -6.20 1.14
CA ALA A 193 7.85 -6.43 2.27
C ALA A 193 7.10 -6.84 3.55
N LEU A 194 5.78 -7.06 3.46
CA LEU A 194 5.00 -7.67 4.53
C LEU A 194 5.23 -9.17 4.56
N ARG A 195 5.18 -9.78 5.75
CA ARG A 195 5.12 -11.24 5.87
C ARG A 195 3.81 -11.79 5.31
N THR A 196 3.77 -13.05 4.90
CA THR A 196 2.60 -13.66 4.25
C THR A 196 1.33 -13.59 5.11
N ASP A 197 1.44 -13.83 6.42
CA ASP A 197 0.35 -13.66 7.39
C ASP A 197 -0.21 -12.22 7.36
N GLN A 198 0.67 -11.23 7.41
CA GLN A 198 0.30 -9.81 7.36
C GLN A 198 -0.28 -9.40 6.00
N GLN A 199 0.21 -9.99 4.90
CA GLN A 199 -0.34 -9.78 3.57
C GLN A 199 -1.77 -10.30 3.50
N VAL A 200 -2.02 -11.51 3.98
CA VAL A 200 -3.37 -12.11 4.01
C VAL A 200 -4.31 -11.22 4.81
N GLU A 201 -3.94 -10.88 6.05
CA GLU A 201 -4.75 -10.04 6.95
C GLU A 201 -5.09 -8.70 6.29
N MET A 202 -4.08 -7.99 5.77
CA MET A 202 -4.26 -6.70 5.08
C MET A 202 -5.15 -6.83 3.84
N LEU A 203 -4.85 -7.77 2.94
CA LEU A 203 -5.60 -7.92 1.69
C LEU A 203 -7.06 -8.28 1.95
N GLN A 204 -7.30 -9.20 2.90
CA GLN A 204 -8.63 -9.60 3.33
C GLN A 204 -9.39 -8.43 3.97
N GLY A 205 -8.75 -7.69 4.87
CA GLY A 205 -9.35 -6.53 5.54
C GLY A 205 -9.72 -5.41 4.55
N VAL A 206 -8.83 -5.05 3.62
CA VAL A 206 -9.15 -4.09 2.56
C VAL A 206 -10.29 -4.62 1.68
N LEU A 207 -10.29 -5.92 1.34
CA LEU A 207 -11.34 -6.53 0.54
C LEU A 207 -12.71 -6.42 1.21
N PHE A 208 -12.80 -6.65 2.53
CA PHE A 208 -14.04 -6.47 3.29
C PHE A 208 -14.63 -5.07 3.16
N LEU A 209 -13.81 -4.02 3.05
CA LEU A 209 -14.28 -2.66 2.85
C LEU A 209 -14.98 -2.44 1.50
N PHE A 210 -14.76 -3.33 0.52
CA PHE A 210 -15.46 -3.33 -0.77
C PHE A 210 -16.66 -4.26 -0.80
N MET A 211 -16.82 -5.20 0.14
CA MET A 211 -17.86 -6.23 0.06
C MET A 211 -19.28 -5.67 0.25
N PRO A 212 -20.28 -6.23 -0.45
CA PRO A 212 -21.67 -5.90 -0.21
C PRO A 212 -22.14 -6.47 1.14
N ALA A 213 -23.05 -5.76 1.82
CA ALA A 213 -23.55 -6.16 3.15
C ALA A 213 -24.24 -7.55 3.18
N GLY A 214 -24.73 -8.04 2.03
CA GLY A 214 -25.35 -9.35 1.89
C GLY A 214 -24.38 -10.48 1.51
N ALA A 215 -23.07 -10.22 1.45
CA ALA A 215 -22.08 -11.26 1.18
C ALA A 215 -22.06 -12.32 2.27
N LEU A 216 -21.77 -13.57 1.88
CA LEU A 216 -21.58 -14.65 2.84
C LEU A 216 -20.35 -14.35 3.71
N SER A 217 -20.52 -14.43 5.03
CA SER A 217 -19.44 -14.16 5.97
C SER A 217 -18.44 -15.33 6.01
N PRO A 218 -17.12 -15.07 5.88
CA PRO A 218 -16.07 -16.09 6.02
C PRO A 218 -16.18 -16.91 7.30
N ARG A 219 -16.52 -16.27 8.42
CA ARG A 219 -16.74 -16.93 9.72
C ARG A 219 -17.79 -18.05 9.69
N LYS A 220 -18.77 -17.98 8.77
CA LYS A 220 -19.81 -19.00 8.61
C LYS A 220 -19.37 -20.17 7.74
N VAL A 221 -18.33 -19.99 6.94
CA VAL A 221 -17.83 -21.00 5.99
C VAL A 221 -16.67 -21.77 6.62
N ASP A 222 -15.73 -21.05 7.21
CA ASP A 222 -14.56 -21.63 7.86
C ASP A 222 -14.17 -20.74 9.05
N ARG A 223 -14.71 -21.12 10.21
CA ARG A 223 -14.60 -20.33 11.44
C ARG A 223 -13.17 -20.33 11.99
N ALA A 224 -12.52 -21.49 11.99
CA ALA A 224 -11.19 -21.65 12.57
C ALA A 224 -10.19 -20.77 11.81
N ARG A 225 -10.17 -20.88 10.48
CA ARG A 225 -9.28 -20.07 9.63
C ARG A 225 -9.56 -18.57 9.77
N PHE A 226 -10.84 -18.18 9.82
CA PHE A 226 -11.20 -16.77 9.95
C PHE A 226 -10.81 -16.18 11.33
N GLU A 227 -10.97 -16.94 12.41
CA GLU A 227 -10.60 -16.47 13.77
C GLU A 227 -9.07 -16.34 13.93
N GLU A 228 -8.29 -17.00 13.09
CA GLU A 228 -6.82 -16.87 13.00
C GLU A 228 -6.34 -15.73 12.07
N GLY A 229 -7.26 -14.95 11.46
CA GLY A 229 -6.90 -13.94 10.47
C GLY A 229 -6.50 -14.53 9.10
N GLY A 230 -6.71 -15.83 8.91
CA GLY A 230 -6.34 -16.55 7.70
C GLY A 230 -7.35 -16.43 6.57
N ILE A 231 -7.00 -17.07 5.45
CA ILE A 231 -7.84 -17.23 4.27
C ILE A 231 -7.68 -18.66 3.73
N SER A 232 -8.79 -19.33 3.40
CA SER A 232 -8.80 -20.66 2.79
C SER A 232 -9.45 -20.63 1.41
N PRO A 233 -9.19 -21.63 0.53
CA PRO A 233 -9.80 -21.69 -0.80
C PRO A 233 -11.33 -21.57 -0.76
N ILE A 234 -11.97 -22.25 0.20
CA ILE A 234 -13.44 -22.24 0.34
C ILE A 234 -13.98 -20.87 0.79
N ILE A 235 -13.22 -20.12 1.60
CA ILE A 235 -13.56 -18.73 1.93
C ILE A 235 -13.54 -17.89 0.66
N LEU A 236 -12.48 -17.97 -0.16
CA LEU A 236 -12.39 -17.20 -1.41
C LEU A 236 -13.55 -17.53 -2.37
N GLU A 237 -13.78 -18.82 -2.64
CA GLU A 237 -14.78 -19.28 -3.59
C GLU A 237 -16.22 -18.92 -3.19
N ARG A 238 -16.54 -18.93 -1.89
CA ARG A 238 -17.92 -18.72 -1.44
C ARG A 238 -18.21 -17.33 -0.92
N CYS A 239 -17.21 -16.67 -0.33
CA CYS A 239 -17.42 -15.40 0.38
C CYS A 239 -16.98 -14.20 -0.45
N PHE A 240 -16.02 -14.36 -1.36
CA PHE A 240 -15.36 -13.22 -2.00
C PHE A 240 -15.48 -13.22 -3.53
N LEU A 241 -14.94 -14.26 -4.20
CA LEU A 241 -14.86 -14.34 -5.67
C LEU A 241 -16.20 -14.10 -6.39
N PRO A 242 -17.35 -14.63 -5.95
CA PRO A 242 -18.62 -14.48 -6.66
C PRO A 242 -19.26 -13.09 -6.58
N TYR A 243 -18.71 -12.18 -5.76
CA TYR A 243 -19.36 -10.93 -5.42
C TYR A 243 -18.77 -9.73 -6.17
N PRO A 244 -19.60 -8.73 -6.50
CA PRO A 244 -19.13 -7.44 -6.96
C PRO A 244 -18.87 -6.50 -5.79
N ALA A 245 -18.11 -5.42 -6.00
CA ALA A 245 -17.95 -4.38 -4.98
C ALA A 245 -19.32 -3.76 -4.62
N ASN A 246 -19.42 -3.21 -3.41
CA ASN A 246 -20.60 -2.53 -2.85
C ASN A 246 -21.08 -1.38 -3.74
N THR A 247 -20.16 -0.66 -4.37
CA THR A 247 -20.44 0.56 -5.12
C THR A 247 -20.66 0.29 -6.62
N ILE A 248 -20.99 1.35 -7.36
CA ILE A 248 -21.06 1.35 -8.83
C ILE A 248 -19.81 1.95 -9.48
N GLU A 249 -18.80 2.31 -8.67
CA GLU A 249 -17.60 3.00 -9.14
C GLU A 249 -16.63 2.00 -9.76
N VAL A 250 -16.18 2.29 -10.99
CA VAL A 250 -15.31 1.38 -11.75
C VAL A 250 -14.01 1.11 -11.00
N GLU A 251 -13.44 2.14 -10.38
CA GLU A 251 -12.19 2.04 -9.63
C GLU A 251 -12.31 1.06 -8.46
N ASP A 252 -13.41 1.08 -7.71
CA ASP A 252 -13.65 0.15 -6.60
C ASP A 252 -13.68 -1.31 -7.09
N HIS A 253 -14.33 -1.57 -8.24
CA HIS A 253 -14.34 -2.91 -8.85
C HIS A 253 -12.96 -3.34 -9.35
N ALA A 254 -12.17 -2.41 -9.89
CA ALA A 254 -10.79 -2.67 -10.30
C ALA A 254 -9.90 -3.02 -9.10
N LYS A 255 -9.95 -2.23 -8.02
CA LYS A 255 -9.23 -2.49 -6.76
C LYS A 255 -9.63 -3.84 -6.16
N MET A 256 -10.94 -4.12 -6.09
CA MET A 256 -11.45 -5.40 -5.62
C MET A 256 -10.92 -6.58 -6.46
N SER A 257 -10.93 -6.46 -7.80
CA SER A 257 -10.40 -7.52 -8.68
C SER A 257 -8.91 -7.79 -8.44
N LEU A 258 -8.11 -6.74 -8.26
CA LEU A 258 -6.67 -6.89 -7.94
C LEU A 258 -6.44 -7.53 -6.57
N LEU A 259 -7.26 -7.22 -5.55
CA LEU A 259 -7.19 -7.87 -4.24
C LEU A 259 -7.48 -9.37 -4.35
N LEU A 260 -8.53 -9.74 -5.10
CA LEU A 260 -8.90 -11.13 -5.34
C LEU A 260 -7.79 -11.90 -6.06
N GLU A 261 -7.18 -11.29 -7.08
CA GLU A 261 -6.04 -11.85 -7.80
C GLU A 261 -4.85 -12.14 -6.87
N ASN A 262 -4.47 -11.17 -6.04
CA ASN A 262 -3.37 -11.34 -5.09
C ASN A 262 -3.70 -12.39 -4.02
N LEU A 263 -4.92 -12.43 -3.49
CA LEU A 263 -5.33 -13.44 -2.51
C LEU A 263 -5.38 -14.85 -3.08
N VAL A 264 -5.94 -15.04 -4.29
CA VAL A 264 -5.92 -16.34 -4.98
C VAL A 264 -4.48 -16.80 -5.18
N MET A 265 -3.59 -15.89 -5.59
CA MET A 265 -2.18 -16.21 -5.80
C MET A 265 -1.45 -16.56 -4.51
N VAL A 266 -1.73 -15.85 -3.40
CA VAL A 266 -1.17 -16.18 -2.07
C VAL A 266 -1.64 -17.55 -1.61
N VAL A 267 -2.95 -17.83 -1.69
CA VAL A 267 -3.51 -19.14 -1.30
C VAL A 267 -2.92 -20.25 -2.16
N TRP A 268 -2.79 -20.05 -3.46
CA TRP A 268 -2.23 -21.09 -4.34
C TRP A 268 -0.75 -21.36 -4.08
N ARG A 269 0.06 -20.33 -3.75
CA ARG A 269 1.52 -20.50 -3.54
C ARG A 269 1.92 -20.86 -2.12
N HIS A 270 1.17 -20.38 -1.13
CA HIS A 270 1.53 -20.43 0.28
C HIS A 270 0.46 -21.07 1.15
N GLY A 271 -0.66 -21.50 0.57
CA GLY A 271 -1.69 -22.26 1.28
C GLY A 271 -1.18 -23.61 1.76
N GLU A 272 -1.95 -24.20 2.67
CA GLU A 272 -1.66 -25.55 3.17
C GLU A 272 -1.80 -26.57 2.03
N ARG A 273 -0.89 -27.55 1.98
CA ARG A 273 -0.79 -28.50 0.85
C ARG A 273 -2.05 -29.32 0.62
N ASP A 274 -2.81 -29.53 1.68
CA ASP A 274 -4.04 -30.33 1.67
C ASP A 274 -5.28 -29.48 1.35
N GLU A 275 -5.15 -28.15 1.35
CA GLU A 275 -6.21 -27.22 0.98
C GLU A 275 -6.11 -26.85 -0.50
N ARG A 276 -6.92 -27.50 -1.33
CA ARG A 276 -7.02 -27.19 -2.76
C ARG A 276 -8.29 -26.43 -3.07
N PHE A 277 -8.21 -25.58 -4.09
CA PHE A 277 -9.39 -25.02 -4.71
C PHE A 277 -10.28 -26.14 -5.25
N SER A 278 -11.58 -25.94 -5.15
CA SER A 278 -12.56 -26.89 -5.65
C SER A 278 -12.72 -26.77 -7.16
N ARG A 279 -13.37 -27.77 -7.79
CA ARG A 279 -13.82 -27.68 -9.20
C ARG A 279 -14.82 -26.54 -9.44
N GLY A 280 -15.32 -25.89 -8.38
CA GLY A 280 -16.19 -24.71 -8.45
C GLY A 280 -15.45 -23.37 -8.59
N LEU A 281 -14.11 -23.36 -8.56
CA LEU A 281 -13.32 -22.13 -8.64
C LEU A 281 -13.62 -21.31 -9.92
N GLY A 282 -13.58 -21.95 -11.09
CA GLY A 282 -13.84 -21.25 -12.36
C GLY A 282 -15.23 -20.62 -12.43
N GLU A 283 -16.24 -21.31 -11.90
CA GLU A 283 -17.61 -20.79 -11.83
C GLU A 283 -17.72 -19.60 -10.86
N ALA A 284 -17.07 -19.67 -9.70
CA ALA A 284 -17.03 -18.56 -8.74
C ALA A 284 -16.38 -17.31 -9.34
N VAL A 285 -15.27 -17.47 -10.05
CA VAL A 285 -14.56 -16.38 -10.75
C VAL A 285 -15.42 -15.79 -11.85
N ARG A 286 -15.99 -16.62 -12.73
CA ARG A 286 -16.87 -16.19 -13.84
C ARG A 286 -18.06 -15.39 -13.33
N LYS A 287 -18.74 -15.91 -12.31
CA LYS A 287 -19.88 -15.23 -11.67
C LYS A 287 -19.48 -13.86 -11.09
N GLY A 288 -18.30 -13.78 -10.46
CA GLY A 288 -17.75 -12.52 -9.96
C GLY A 288 -17.50 -11.49 -11.05
N ILE A 289 -16.83 -11.90 -12.14
CA ILE A 289 -16.55 -11.05 -13.30
C ILE A 289 -17.86 -10.49 -13.86
N GLU A 290 -18.85 -11.34 -14.11
CA GLU A 290 -20.15 -10.93 -14.62
C GLU A 290 -20.85 -9.95 -13.68
N ALA A 291 -20.88 -10.25 -12.38
CA ALA A 291 -21.53 -9.40 -11.38
C ALA A 291 -20.89 -8.01 -11.30
N ARG A 292 -19.55 -7.90 -11.38
CA ARG A 292 -18.83 -6.61 -11.38
C ARG A 292 -19.23 -5.77 -12.60
N TRP A 293 -19.19 -6.36 -13.79
CA TRP A 293 -19.56 -5.65 -15.03
C TRP A 293 -21.04 -5.28 -15.09
N GLU A 294 -21.94 -6.15 -14.64
CA GLU A 294 -23.36 -5.84 -14.56
C GLU A 294 -23.60 -4.63 -13.64
N LYS A 295 -22.94 -4.59 -12.48
CA LYS A 295 -23.08 -3.50 -11.51
C LYS A 295 -22.54 -2.18 -12.03
N ILE A 296 -21.39 -2.19 -12.69
CA ILE A 296 -20.82 -1.00 -13.37
C ILE A 296 -21.76 -0.50 -14.47
N ASN A 297 -22.34 -1.41 -15.27
CA ASN A 297 -23.16 -1.02 -16.42
C ASN A 297 -24.53 -0.47 -16.01
N LYS A 298 -25.07 -0.85 -14.84
CA LYS A 298 -26.28 -0.22 -14.26
C LYS A 298 -26.13 1.29 -14.05
N LYS A 299 -24.91 1.82 -13.88
CA LYS A 299 -24.60 3.27 -13.81
C LYS A 299 -24.99 4.00 -15.11
N LYS A 300 -24.88 3.34 -16.28
CA LYS A 300 -25.18 3.95 -17.59
C LYS A 300 -26.68 4.09 -17.87
N THR A 301 -27.51 3.22 -17.30
CA THR A 301 -28.96 3.18 -17.58
C THR A 301 -29.78 4.12 -16.70
N ARG A 302 -29.27 4.52 -15.52
CA ARG A 302 -30.00 5.35 -14.54
C ARG A 302 -29.65 6.84 -14.55
N GLY A 303 -28.63 7.26 -15.31
CA GLY A 303 -28.21 8.67 -15.39
C GLY A 303 -27.91 9.09 -16.82
N ARG A 304 -28.03 10.40 -17.11
CA ARG A 304 -27.60 11.01 -18.38
C ARG A 304 -26.14 10.59 -18.63
N ALA A 305 -25.86 9.92 -19.74
CA ALA A 305 -24.55 9.33 -20.03
C ALA A 305 -23.44 10.38 -19.84
N ARG A 306 -22.74 10.32 -18.71
CA ARG A 306 -21.58 11.17 -18.43
C ARG A 306 -20.44 10.61 -19.27
N VAL A 307 -19.74 11.49 -20.00
CA VAL A 307 -18.50 11.12 -20.70
C VAL A 307 -17.56 10.51 -19.66
N ALA A 308 -17.05 9.30 -19.94
CA ALA A 308 -16.13 8.62 -19.04
C ALA A 308 -14.87 9.48 -18.86
N SER A 309 -14.45 9.66 -17.61
CA SER A 309 -13.18 10.33 -17.33
C SER A 309 -11.99 9.48 -17.80
N GLU A 310 -10.83 10.09 -17.95
CA GLU A 310 -9.59 9.35 -18.21
C GLU A 310 -9.30 8.31 -17.12
N GLY A 311 -9.55 8.65 -15.84
CA GLY A 311 -9.48 7.72 -14.72
C GLY A 311 -10.46 6.55 -14.82
N ASP A 312 -11.70 6.79 -15.27
CA ASP A 312 -12.68 5.71 -15.51
C ASP A 312 -12.22 4.76 -16.61
N LEU A 313 -11.59 5.29 -17.67
CA LEU A 313 -11.03 4.48 -18.76
C LEU A 313 -9.83 3.66 -18.28
N GLY A 314 -8.93 4.28 -17.51
CA GLY A 314 -7.80 3.59 -16.86
C GLY A 314 -8.27 2.45 -15.96
N ALA A 315 -9.24 2.71 -15.08
CA ALA A 315 -9.81 1.70 -14.19
C ALA A 315 -10.50 0.56 -14.94
N ARG A 316 -11.20 0.84 -16.06
CA ARG A 316 -11.77 -0.20 -16.94
C ARG A 316 -10.69 -1.07 -17.56
N THR A 317 -9.57 -0.48 -17.97
CA THR A 317 -8.44 -1.23 -18.54
C THR A 317 -7.82 -2.15 -17.50
N VAL A 318 -7.57 -1.63 -16.29
CA VAL A 318 -7.04 -2.43 -15.16
C VAL A 318 -7.98 -3.57 -14.80
N LEU A 319 -9.30 -3.31 -14.69
CA LEU A 319 -10.29 -4.34 -14.38
C LEU A 319 -10.30 -5.45 -15.43
N LYS A 320 -10.36 -5.11 -16.73
CA LYS A 320 -10.31 -6.13 -17.80
C LYS A 320 -9.03 -6.96 -17.77
N ALA A 321 -7.89 -6.32 -17.52
CA ALA A 321 -6.62 -7.03 -17.44
C ALA A 321 -6.58 -7.99 -16.24
N SER A 322 -7.16 -7.59 -15.10
CA SER A 322 -7.30 -8.46 -13.93
C SER A 322 -8.27 -9.61 -14.18
N ASP A 323 -9.39 -9.38 -14.87
CA ASP A 323 -10.33 -10.45 -15.25
C ASP A 323 -9.63 -11.54 -16.10
N LEU A 324 -8.78 -11.13 -17.05
CA LEU A 324 -7.98 -12.07 -17.85
C LEU A 324 -6.98 -12.85 -17.01
N ARG A 325 -6.24 -12.17 -16.11
CA ARG A 325 -5.27 -12.83 -15.23
C ARG A 325 -5.93 -13.79 -14.24
N LEU A 326 -7.09 -13.43 -13.71
CA LEU A 326 -7.88 -14.35 -12.88
C LEU A 326 -8.28 -15.59 -13.67
N GLY A 327 -8.71 -15.44 -14.94
CA GLY A 327 -8.97 -16.58 -15.82
C GLY A 327 -7.74 -17.50 -16.00
N TRP A 328 -6.58 -16.92 -16.31
CA TRP A 328 -5.33 -17.69 -16.44
C TRP A 328 -4.90 -18.35 -15.13
N LEU A 329 -5.13 -17.71 -13.99
CA LEU A 329 -4.86 -18.31 -12.68
C LEU A 329 -5.74 -19.53 -12.43
N VAL A 330 -7.04 -19.47 -12.79
CA VAL A 330 -7.93 -20.63 -12.70
C VAL A 330 -7.42 -21.77 -13.57
N GLU A 331 -7.14 -21.51 -14.84
CA GLU A 331 -6.64 -22.52 -15.78
C GLU A 331 -5.36 -23.18 -15.24
N ALA A 332 -4.40 -22.39 -14.75
CA ALA A 332 -3.15 -22.90 -14.21
C ALA A 332 -3.34 -23.71 -12.91
N ILE A 333 -4.29 -23.33 -12.05
CA ILE A 333 -4.64 -24.07 -10.83
C ILE A 333 -5.27 -25.42 -11.19
N GLU A 334 -6.20 -25.44 -12.15
CA GLU A 334 -6.89 -26.65 -12.59
C GLU A 334 -5.92 -27.63 -13.28
N GLU A 335 -5.02 -27.14 -14.14
CA GLU A 335 -3.97 -27.95 -14.77
C GLU A 335 -3.00 -28.54 -13.72
N SER A 336 -2.58 -27.73 -12.74
CA SER A 336 -1.73 -28.20 -11.65
C SER A 336 -2.42 -29.25 -10.78
N ALA A 337 -3.74 -29.20 -10.64
CA ALA A 337 -4.49 -30.21 -9.91
C ALA A 337 -4.58 -31.52 -10.69
N ALA A 338 -4.84 -31.46 -12.00
CA ALA A 338 -4.93 -32.64 -12.86
C ALA A 338 -3.62 -33.42 -12.94
N THR A 339 -2.50 -32.73 -13.16
CA THR A 339 -1.16 -33.35 -13.19
C THR A 339 -0.79 -34.05 -11.88
N ALA A 340 -1.27 -33.55 -10.74
CA ALA A 340 -1.05 -34.17 -9.44
C ALA A 340 -1.95 -35.39 -9.20
N GLU A 341 -3.15 -35.45 -9.78
CA GLU A 341 -4.02 -36.64 -9.76
C GLU A 341 -3.40 -37.77 -10.61
N ASP A 342 -2.96 -37.46 -11.84
CA ASP A 342 -2.34 -38.44 -12.75
C ASP A 342 -1.06 -39.08 -12.17
N ALA A 343 -0.25 -38.30 -11.45
CA ALA A 343 0.99 -38.80 -10.82
C ALA A 343 0.74 -39.73 -9.62
N MET A 344 -0.42 -39.63 -8.95
CA MET A 344 -0.77 -40.54 -7.85
C MET A 344 -1.33 -41.87 -8.38
N ASP A 345 -2.08 -41.83 -9.48
CA ASP A 345 -2.62 -43.03 -10.12
C ASP A 345 -1.53 -43.93 -10.75
N GLU A 346 -0.35 -43.38 -11.07
CA GLU A 346 0.81 -44.14 -11.56
C GLU A 346 1.61 -44.86 -10.45
N ASP A 347 1.60 -44.35 -9.21
CA ASP A 347 2.38 -44.91 -8.08
C ASP A 347 1.62 -46.02 -7.33
N ASP A 348 0.28 -46.00 -7.35
CA ASP A 348 -0.60 -47.06 -6.82
C ASP A 348 -0.79 -48.25 -7.79
N GLY A 349 -0.20 -48.17 -8.99
CA GLY A 349 -0.28 -49.17 -10.06
C GLY A 349 0.90 -50.14 -10.17
N LEU A 350 1.90 -50.05 -9.28
CA LEU A 350 3.07 -50.93 -9.18
C LEU A 350 3.00 -51.83 -7.94
#